data_AF-A0A2S5CRG3-F1
#
_entry.id   AF-A0A2S5CRG3-F1
#
_cell.length_a   1.000
_cell.length_b   1.000
_cell.length_c   1.000
_cell.angle_alpha   90.00
_cell.angle_beta   90.00
_cell.angle_gamma   90.00
#
_symmetry.space_group_name_H-M   'P 1'
#
loop_
_entity.id
_entity.type
_entity.pdbx_description
1 polymer ?
#
loop_
_entity_poly.entity_id
_entity_poly.type
_entity_poly.pdbx_seq_one_letter_code
_entity_poly.pdbx_strand_id
1 'polypeptide(L)'
;MAYHTFSACRHLLPLLGLILCLSGFSSVSFAMPQVAQPPEIKGCRYLQKVVGNSGYGKNNGWQKLAKYAVFSQAERIAATHLVWVRF
;
A
#
# COMPACT_ATOMS: atom_id res chain seq x y z
N MET A 1 11.52 60.40 -5.06
CA MET A 1 12.06 59.10 -5.50
C MET A 1 11.02 58.47 -6.41
N ALA A 2 11.38 58.25 -7.67
CA ALA A 2 10.50 57.71 -8.70
C ALA A 2 10.54 56.17 -8.69
N TYR A 3 9.41 55.53 -8.94
CA TYR A 3 9.36 54.11 -9.30
C TYR A 3 8.43 53.91 -10.48
N HIS A 4 8.92 53.10 -11.43
CA HIS A 4 8.34 52.84 -12.74
C HIS A 4 7.15 51.88 -12.65
N THR A 5 6.08 52.19 -13.37
CA THR A 5 4.98 51.26 -13.67
C THR A 5 5.33 50.42 -14.89
N PHE A 6 5.29 49.09 -14.77
CA PHE A 6 5.33 48.16 -15.91
C PHE A 6 4.02 47.39 -16.01
N SER A 7 3.42 47.45 -17.20
CA SER A 7 2.19 46.77 -17.62
C SER A 7 2.55 45.58 -18.50
N ALA A 8 2.26 44.36 -18.03
CA ALA A 8 2.02 43.10 -18.76
C ALA A 8 2.12 41.97 -17.70
N CYS A 9 1.23 41.00 -17.57
CA CYS A 9 0.73 40.11 -18.60
C CYS A 9 -0.53 39.40 -18.06
N ARG A 10 -1.67 39.51 -18.76
CA ARG A 10 -3.01 39.08 -18.34
C ARG A 10 -3.31 37.58 -18.56
N HIS A 11 -2.29 36.72 -18.74
CA HIS A 11 -2.50 35.31 -19.12
C HIS A 11 -1.91 34.26 -18.16
N LEU A 12 -1.34 34.65 -17.02
CA LEU A 12 -0.64 33.71 -16.13
C LEU A 12 -1.49 33.15 -14.96
N LEU A 13 -2.76 33.50 -14.85
CA LEU A 13 -3.61 33.09 -13.73
C LEU A 13 -4.37 31.74 -13.87
N PRO A 14 -4.81 31.26 -15.06
CA PRO A 14 -5.63 30.05 -15.10
C PRO A 14 -4.82 28.76 -14.91
N LEU A 15 -3.49 28.82 -15.01
CA LEU A 15 -2.60 27.65 -14.98
C LEU A 15 -2.32 27.16 -13.55
N LEU A 16 -2.35 28.07 -12.56
CA LEU A 16 -2.13 27.73 -11.15
C LEU A 16 -3.31 26.99 -10.52
N GLY A 17 -4.55 27.29 -10.94
CA GLY A 17 -5.75 26.61 -10.43
C GLY A 17 -5.86 25.16 -10.89
N LEU A 18 -5.35 24.83 -12.09
CA LEU A 18 -5.41 23.48 -12.63
C LEU A 18 -4.46 22.52 -11.89
N ILE A 19 -3.31 23.01 -11.41
CA ILE A 19 -2.30 22.18 -10.73
C ILE A 19 -2.78 21.72 -9.34
N LEU A 20 -3.60 22.52 -8.66
CA LEU A 20 -4.16 22.17 -7.34
C LEU A 20 -5.25 21.09 -7.39
N CYS A 21 -5.92 20.88 -8.53
CA CYS A 21 -6.93 19.83 -8.68
C CYS A 21 -6.35 18.44 -8.97
N LEU A 22 -5.10 18.35 -9.45
CA LEU A 22 -4.46 17.06 -9.80
C LEU A 22 -3.70 16.40 -8.65
N SER A 23 -3.48 17.07 -7.52
CA SER A 23 -2.73 16.53 -6.38
C SER A 23 -3.57 15.68 -5.40
N GLY A 24 -4.84 15.41 -5.73
CA GLY A 24 -5.78 14.65 -4.87
C GLY A 24 -5.64 13.13 -4.89
N PHE A 25 -4.56 12.55 -5.42
CA PHE A 25 -4.32 11.11 -5.27
C PHE A 25 -3.68 10.84 -3.90
N SER A 26 -4.52 10.73 -2.87
CA SER A 26 -4.11 10.09 -1.62
C SER A 26 -3.82 8.62 -1.93
N SER A 27 -2.53 8.30 -2.09
CA SER A 27 -2.06 6.92 -2.13
C SER A 27 -2.39 6.25 -0.78
N VAL A 28 -3.50 5.51 -0.75
CA VAL A 28 -3.78 4.54 0.31
C VAL A 28 -2.73 3.43 0.19
N SER A 29 -1.59 3.62 0.84
CA SER A 29 -0.62 2.56 1.09
C SER A 29 -1.28 1.54 2.02
N PHE A 30 -1.97 0.56 1.45
CA PHE A 30 -2.25 -0.67 2.16
C PHE A 30 -0.90 -1.34 2.43
N ALA A 31 -0.40 -1.16 3.65
CA ALA A 31 0.84 -1.78 4.07
C ALA A 31 0.66 -3.30 3.99
N MET A 32 1.48 -3.95 3.16
CA MET A 32 1.46 -5.41 3.03
C MET A 32 1.67 -6.02 4.43
N PRO A 33 0.92 -7.09 4.80
CA PRO A 33 0.98 -7.65 6.14
C PRO A 33 2.41 -8.02 6.51
N GLN A 34 2.89 -7.55 7.66
CA GLN A 34 4.25 -7.82 8.10
C GLN A 34 4.35 -9.24 8.66
N VAL A 35 5.45 -9.91 8.37
CA VAL A 35 5.74 -11.21 8.98
C VAL A 35 6.38 -10.96 10.34
N ALA A 36 5.71 -11.38 11.41
CA ALA A 36 6.18 -11.25 12.78
C ALA A 36 6.39 -12.63 13.41
N GLN A 37 7.31 -12.69 14.37
CA GLN A 37 7.50 -13.88 15.20
C GLN A 37 6.54 -13.86 16.39
N PRO A 38 6.14 -15.03 16.95
CA PRO A 38 5.26 -15.09 18.12
C PRO A 38 5.61 -14.15 19.29
N PRO A 39 6.89 -13.96 19.70
CA PRO A 39 7.22 -13.06 20.81
C PRO A 39 7.03 -11.57 20.49
N GLU A 40 6.94 -11.20 19.21
CA GLU A 40 6.79 -9.81 18.74
C GLU A 40 5.31 -9.38 18.70
N ILE A 41 4.38 -10.33 18.74
CA ILE A 41 2.93 -10.07 18.75
C ILE A 41 2.53 -9.58 20.14
N LYS A 42 2.54 -8.26 20.35
CA LYS A 42 2.04 -7.61 21.57
C LYS A 42 0.93 -6.64 21.22
N GLY A 43 -0.21 -6.76 21.90
CA GLY A 43 -1.37 -5.89 21.66
C GLY A 43 -2.12 -6.16 20.34
N CYS A 44 -1.80 -7.24 19.62
CA CYS A 44 -2.56 -7.66 18.44
C CYS A 44 -3.68 -8.63 18.81
N ARG A 45 -4.81 -8.53 18.11
CA ARG A 45 -5.92 -9.50 18.21
C ARG A 45 -5.76 -10.57 17.13
N TYR A 46 -5.95 -11.82 17.52
CA TYR A 46 -6.09 -12.90 16.55
C TYR A 46 -7.37 -12.72 15.70
N LEU A 47 -7.21 -12.73 14.38
CA LEU A 47 -8.33 -12.64 13.45
C LEU A 47 -8.79 -14.03 13.01
N GLN A 48 -7.95 -14.73 12.24
CA GLN A 48 -8.23 -16.08 11.76
C GLN A 48 -6.95 -16.75 11.23
N LYS A 49 -7.06 -18.05 10.95
CA LYS A 49 -6.02 -18.82 10.26
C LYS A 49 -6.17 -18.63 8.75
N VAL A 50 -5.05 -18.41 8.08
CA VAL A 50 -4.98 -18.24 6.61
C VAL A 50 -4.12 -19.37 6.03
N VAL A 51 -4.53 -19.94 4.89
CA VAL A 51 -3.83 -21.05 4.23
C VAL A 51 -3.72 -20.77 2.74
N GLY A 52 -2.50 -20.77 2.22
CA GLY A 52 -2.22 -20.55 0.80
C GLY A 52 -1.77 -21.84 0.12
N ASN A 53 -2.20 -22.01 -1.13
CA ASN A 53 -1.79 -23.11 -2.00
C ASN A 53 -1.32 -22.53 -3.34
N SER A 54 -0.36 -23.18 -3.99
CA SER A 54 0.06 -22.82 -5.35
C SER A 54 -1.03 -23.07 -6.39
N GLY A 55 -1.91 -24.05 -6.16
CA GLY A 55 -2.93 -24.49 -7.12
C GLY A 55 -2.40 -25.37 -8.25
N TYR A 56 -1.08 -25.43 -8.44
CA TYR A 56 -0.41 -26.15 -9.54
C TYR A 56 0.51 -27.27 -9.03
N GLY A 57 0.30 -27.74 -7.80
CA GLY A 57 1.16 -28.73 -7.14
C GLY A 57 2.56 -28.18 -6.81
N LYS A 58 3.54 -29.08 -6.61
CA LYS A 58 4.94 -28.75 -6.28
C LYS A 58 5.77 -28.46 -7.54
N ASN A 59 5.31 -27.55 -8.39
CA ASN A 59 6.04 -27.09 -9.57
C ASN A 59 7.13 -26.06 -9.23
N ASN A 60 8.02 -25.73 -10.15
CA ASN A 60 9.08 -24.76 -9.85
C ASN A 60 8.47 -23.39 -9.46
N GLY A 61 8.77 -22.88 -8.26
CA GLY A 61 8.17 -21.65 -7.72
C GLY A 61 6.85 -21.81 -6.96
N TRP A 62 6.36 -23.04 -6.73
CA TRP A 62 5.11 -23.31 -6.00
C TRP A 62 5.05 -22.61 -4.63
N GLN A 63 6.19 -22.54 -3.94
CA GLN A 63 6.31 -21.90 -2.62
C GLN A 63 6.00 -20.40 -2.70
N LYS A 64 6.51 -19.72 -3.74
CA LYS A 64 6.28 -18.28 -3.95
C LYS A 64 4.79 -18.00 -4.17
N LEU A 65 4.14 -18.83 -4.98
CA LEU A 65 2.70 -18.71 -5.26
C LEU A 65 1.86 -18.98 -4.01
N ALA A 66 2.18 -20.04 -3.26
CA ALA A 66 1.50 -20.34 -1.99
C ALA A 66 1.65 -19.20 -0.97
N LYS A 67 2.85 -18.62 -0.88
CA LYS A 67 3.12 -17.47 0.01
C LYS A 67 2.31 -16.23 -0.41
N TYR A 68 2.27 -15.93 -1.71
CA TYR A 68 1.46 -14.83 -2.23
C TYR A 68 -0.03 -15.02 -1.94
N ALA A 69 -0.54 -16.24 -2.08
CA ALA A 69 -1.94 -16.55 -1.75
C ALA A 69 -2.28 -16.29 -0.27
N VAL A 70 -1.35 -16.59 0.66
CA VAL A 70 -1.52 -16.23 2.08
C VAL A 70 -1.59 -14.72 2.27
N PHE A 71 -0.66 -13.96 1.67
CA PHE A 71 -0.66 -12.50 1.79
C PHE A 71 -1.95 -11.88 1.23
N SER A 72 -2.41 -12.33 0.05
CA SER A 72 -3.65 -11.83 -0.54
C SER A 72 -4.88 -12.11 0.32
N GLN A 73 -4.96 -13.29 0.95
CA GLN A 73 -6.05 -13.58 1.90
C GLN A 73 -5.94 -12.76 3.19
N ALA A 74 -4.73 -12.51 3.68
CA ALA A 74 -4.49 -11.68 4.85
C ALA A 74 -4.88 -10.22 4.61
N GLU A 75 -4.59 -9.67 3.43
CA GLU A 75 -5.03 -8.33 3.02
C GLU A 75 -6.55 -8.21 2.96
N ARG A 76 -7.24 -9.24 2.44
CA ARG A 76 -8.71 -9.26 2.37
C ARG A 76 -9.40 -9.17 3.72
N ILE A 77 -8.74 -9.61 4.78
CA ILE A 77 -9.24 -9.52 6.16
C ILE A 77 -8.64 -8.36 6.95
N ALA A 78 -7.95 -7.44 6.27
CA ALA A 78 -7.24 -6.32 6.88
C ALA A 78 -6.26 -6.75 7.98
N ALA A 79 -5.63 -7.92 7.85
CA ALA A 79 -4.60 -8.36 8.79
C ALA A 79 -3.33 -7.53 8.59
N THR A 80 -2.78 -7.01 9.69
CA THR A 80 -1.55 -6.22 9.68
C THR A 80 -0.30 -7.08 9.89
N HIS A 81 -0.45 -8.21 10.58
CA HIS A 81 0.65 -9.11 10.93
C HIS A 81 0.30 -10.57 10.59
N LEU A 82 1.31 -11.32 10.16
CA LEU A 82 1.24 -12.74 9.87
C LEU A 82 2.32 -13.49 10.66
N VAL A 83 1.93 -14.63 11.24
CA VAL A 83 2.83 -15.53 11.94
C VAL A 83 2.84 -16.87 11.21
N TRP A 84 4.00 -17.29 10.72
CA TRP A 84 4.15 -18.59 10.05
C TRP A 84 4.21 -19.70 11.08
N VAL A 85 3.27 -20.63 11.00
CA VAL A 85 3.26 -21.85 11.84
C VAL A 85 3.90 -23.01 11.10
N ARG A 86 3.63 -23.13 9.79
CA ARG A 86 4.15 -24.17 8.89
C ARG A 86 4.24 -23.64 7.47
N PHE A 87 5.11 -24.26 6.68
CA PHE A 87 5.22 -24.05 5.24
C PHE A 87 5.11 -25.39 4.51
#